data_AF-A0A536GG35-F1
#
_entry.id   AF-A0A536GG35-F1
#
_cell.length_a   1.000
_cell.length_b   1.000
_cell.length_c   1.000
_cell.angle_alpha   90.00
_cell.angle_beta   90.00
_cell.angle_gamma   90.00
#
_symmetry.space_group_name_H-M   'P 1'
#
loop_
_entity.id
_entity.type
_entity.pdbx_description
1 polymer ?
#
loop_
_entity_poly.entity_id
_entity_poly.type
_entity_poly.pdbx_seq_one_letter_code
_entity_poly.pdbx_strand_id
1 'polypeptide(L)'
;MSATGWFTFDPIFLGKGTRNPDRFDLYISPHLVANVYTGGCRWLGTALDPPVGPTVDDLATALLAQAGPGSSPPIAVTVGGHPGKKVELSIPQDVDVTKCDSDGSFAIFGRWLGAGQSYGAAPWTYGNGQHNTVYIIDVDGTRQVIDSMYLPGTSTADRAELDQIVASIRFESRPASPSPSP
;
A
#
# COMPACT_ATOMS: atom_id res chain seq x y z
N MET A 1 -4.80 -24.77 3.45
CA MET A 1 -4.27 -25.28 2.16
C MET A 1 -3.56 -24.12 1.49
N SER A 2 -2.26 -24.23 1.17
CA SER A 2 -1.59 -23.16 0.41
C SER A 2 -2.20 -23.08 -0.98
N ALA A 3 -2.61 -21.90 -1.43
CA ALA A 3 -2.98 -21.74 -2.83
C ALA A 3 -1.68 -21.80 -3.63
N THR A 4 -1.57 -22.76 -4.55
CA THR A 4 -0.39 -22.90 -5.42
C THR A 4 -0.26 -21.78 -6.47
N GLY A 5 -1.17 -20.79 -6.45
CA GLY A 5 -1.19 -19.66 -7.38
C GLY A 5 -1.86 -18.44 -6.77
N TRP A 6 -1.99 -17.39 -7.59
CA TRP A 6 -2.60 -16.13 -7.22
C TRP A 6 -4.10 -16.27 -6.95
N PHE A 7 -4.58 -15.57 -5.92
CA PHE A 7 -5.98 -15.53 -5.55
C PHE A 7 -6.38 -14.12 -5.10
N THR A 8 -7.67 -13.82 -5.18
CA THR A 8 -8.23 -12.59 -4.63
C THR A 8 -8.84 -12.84 -3.25
N PHE A 9 -8.74 -11.83 -2.39
CA PHE A 9 -9.41 -11.78 -1.09
C PHE A 9 -9.86 -10.34 -0.88
N ASP A 10 -11.12 -10.11 -0.52
CA ASP A 10 -11.76 -8.79 -0.64
C ASP A 10 -11.69 -8.27 -2.11
N PRO A 11 -12.41 -7.20 -2.52
CA PRO A 11 -12.40 -6.77 -3.91
C PRO A 11 -11.11 -6.04 -4.32
N ILE A 12 -10.15 -5.87 -3.40
CA ILE A 12 -8.97 -5.02 -3.62
C ILE A 12 -7.61 -5.74 -3.51
N PHE A 13 -7.53 -6.98 -3.03
CA PHE A 13 -6.25 -7.71 -2.95
C PHE A 13 -6.13 -8.78 -4.02
N LEU A 14 -4.97 -8.82 -4.66
CA LEU A 14 -4.47 -9.95 -5.43
C LEU A 14 -3.20 -10.45 -4.74
N GLY A 15 -3.18 -11.71 -4.29
CA GLY A 15 -2.03 -12.22 -3.53
C GLY A 15 -1.78 -13.71 -3.68
N LYS A 16 -0.68 -14.16 -3.07
CA LYS A 16 -0.21 -15.54 -3.09
C LYS A 16 0.26 -15.94 -1.68
N GLY A 17 0.19 -17.23 -1.38
CA GLY A 17 0.66 -17.79 -0.11
C GLY A 17 -0.34 -18.71 0.57
N THR A 18 -0.09 -18.97 1.86
CA THR A 18 -0.96 -19.86 2.63
C THR A 18 -2.38 -19.28 2.76
N ARG A 19 -3.43 -20.05 2.40
CA ARG A 19 -4.81 -19.68 2.79
C ARG A 19 -4.98 -19.98 4.28
N ASN A 20 -4.30 -19.21 5.12
CA ASN A 20 -4.73 -18.92 6.48
C ASN A 20 -5.51 -17.60 6.35
N PRO A 21 -6.77 -17.50 6.84
CA PRO A 21 -7.72 -16.43 6.49
C PRO A 21 -7.21 -14.99 6.49
N ASP A 22 -6.08 -14.68 7.13
CA ASP A 22 -5.62 -13.32 7.34
C ASP A 22 -4.14 -13.08 6.97
N ARG A 23 -3.46 -13.98 6.24
CA ARG A 23 -2.03 -13.82 5.90
C ARG A 23 -1.70 -14.20 4.47
N PHE A 24 -1.44 -13.17 3.65
CA PHE A 24 -0.70 -13.33 2.40
C PHE A 24 0.80 -13.44 2.70
N ASP A 25 1.50 -14.31 1.97
CA ASP A 25 2.97 -14.24 1.94
C ASP A 25 3.40 -13.03 1.10
N LEU A 26 2.61 -12.70 0.07
CA LEU A 26 2.71 -11.47 -0.70
C LEU A 26 1.36 -11.04 -1.30
N TYR A 27 1.18 -9.73 -1.50
CA TYR A 27 0.01 -9.19 -2.20
C TYR A 27 0.35 -7.94 -3.02
N ILE A 28 -0.59 -7.56 -3.89
CA ILE A 28 -0.70 -6.24 -4.50
C ILE A 28 -2.14 -5.70 -4.34
N SER A 29 -2.27 -4.40 -4.07
CA SER A 29 -3.56 -3.74 -3.92
C SER A 29 -3.53 -2.25 -4.31
N PRO A 30 -4.59 -1.73 -4.95
CA PRO A 30 -4.75 -0.29 -5.17
C PRO A 30 -5.28 0.40 -3.92
N HIS A 31 -4.88 1.66 -3.71
CA HIS A 31 -5.30 2.47 -2.57
C HIS A 31 -5.64 3.91 -3.00
N LEU A 32 -6.65 4.48 -2.35
CA LEU A 32 -6.89 5.93 -2.35
C LEU A 32 -6.35 6.50 -1.04
N VAL A 33 -5.22 7.18 -1.08
CA VAL A 33 -4.57 7.73 0.11
C VAL A 33 -4.95 9.18 0.31
N ALA A 34 -5.68 9.48 1.39
CA ALA A 34 -6.08 10.83 1.76
C ALA A 34 -5.08 11.51 2.70
N ASN A 35 -4.48 10.76 3.63
CA ASN A 35 -3.52 11.33 4.58
C ASN A 35 -2.54 10.26 5.07
N VAL A 36 -1.48 10.67 5.77
CA VAL A 36 -0.47 9.78 6.37
C VAL A 36 -0.47 9.97 7.89
N TYR A 37 -0.25 8.89 8.64
CA TYR A 37 -0.10 8.98 10.10
C TYR A 37 1.33 9.40 10.47
N THR A 38 1.53 10.10 11.58
CA THR A 38 2.89 10.46 12.03
C THR A 38 3.64 9.28 12.66
N GLY A 39 2.91 8.32 13.23
CA GLY A 39 3.47 7.13 13.86
C GLY A 39 2.84 5.85 13.31
N GLY A 40 3.64 4.79 13.22
CA GLY A 40 3.21 3.50 12.69
C GLY A 40 2.42 2.66 13.68
N CYS A 41 3.04 2.31 14.82
CA CYS A 41 2.42 1.45 15.84
C CYS A 41 1.45 2.22 16.75
N ARG A 42 1.63 3.54 16.85
CA ARG A 42 0.77 4.49 17.58
C ARG A 42 0.10 5.45 16.60
N TRP A 43 -0.68 4.89 15.69
CA TRP A 43 -1.23 5.61 14.54
C TRP A 43 -2.60 6.26 14.84
N LEU A 44 -3.31 5.78 15.87
CA LEU A 44 -4.68 6.23 16.12
C LEU A 44 -4.70 7.70 16.54
N GLY A 45 -5.43 8.51 15.77
CA GLY A 45 -5.53 9.95 16.03
C GLY A 45 -4.28 10.75 15.66
N THR A 46 -3.33 10.17 14.90
CA THR A 46 -2.05 10.83 14.58
C THR A 46 -1.89 11.18 13.10
N ALA A 47 -2.99 11.26 12.36
CA ALA A 47 -2.99 11.72 10.96
C ALA A 47 -2.41 13.14 10.88
N LEU A 48 -1.66 13.44 9.82
CA LEU A 48 -1.04 14.75 9.63
C LEU A 48 -2.07 15.88 9.59
N ASP A 49 -1.77 16.99 10.26
CA ASP A 49 -2.54 18.23 10.21
C ASP A 49 -1.57 19.39 9.91
N PRO A 50 -1.63 20.03 8.72
CA PRO A 50 -2.60 19.78 7.64
C PRO A 50 -2.41 18.43 6.93
N PRO A 51 -3.45 17.91 6.24
CA PRO A 51 -3.34 16.69 5.45
C PRO A 51 -2.30 16.78 4.32
N VAL A 52 -1.76 15.62 3.93
CA VAL A 52 -0.83 15.51 2.79
C VAL A 52 -1.44 16.08 1.51
N GLY A 53 -0.65 16.87 0.77
CA GLY A 53 -1.06 17.43 -0.51
C GLY A 53 -1.37 16.36 -1.58
N PRO A 54 -1.97 16.72 -2.71
CA PRO A 54 -2.49 15.76 -3.68
C PRO A 54 -1.42 15.16 -4.59
N THR A 55 -0.20 15.69 -4.63
CA THR A 55 0.81 15.30 -5.63
C THR A 55 1.49 13.97 -5.28
N VAL A 56 2.18 13.40 -6.26
CA VAL A 56 3.09 12.24 -6.06
C VAL A 56 4.15 12.56 -5.01
N ASP A 57 4.72 13.75 -5.10
CA ASP A 57 5.85 14.18 -4.25
C ASP A 57 5.43 14.42 -2.81
N ASP A 58 4.24 14.97 -2.59
CA ASP A 58 3.68 15.17 -1.25
C ASP A 58 3.56 13.84 -0.51
N LEU A 59 2.98 12.82 -1.15
CA LEU A 59 2.81 11.51 -0.53
C LEU A 59 4.14 10.76 -0.38
N ALA A 60 5.02 10.80 -1.38
CA ALA A 60 6.31 10.15 -1.30
C ALA A 60 7.14 10.73 -0.13
N THR A 61 7.10 12.04 0.06
CA THR A 61 7.78 12.74 1.15
C THR A 61 7.19 12.38 2.50
N ALA A 62 5.85 12.38 2.62
CA ALA A 62 5.17 12.01 3.87
C ALA A 62 5.44 10.56 4.29
N LEU A 63 5.42 9.61 3.33
CA LEU A 63 5.72 8.21 3.61
C LEU A 63 7.20 8.00 3.97
N LEU A 64 8.14 8.69 3.30
CA LEU A 64 9.55 8.65 3.69
C LEU A 64 9.76 9.17 5.11
N ALA A 65 9.11 10.29 5.46
CA ALA A 65 9.21 10.87 6.79
C ALA A 65 8.70 9.90 7.87
N GLN A 66 7.57 9.23 7.61
CA GLN A 66 7.02 8.21 8.51
C GLN A 66 7.92 6.95 8.61
N ALA A 67 8.56 6.55 7.51
CA ALA A 67 9.48 5.40 7.51
C ALA A 67 10.66 5.60 8.46
N GLY A 68 11.06 6.85 8.67
CA GLY A 68 12.06 7.24 9.66
C GLY A 68 13.51 7.16 9.16
N PRO A 69 14.48 7.46 10.04
CA PRO A 69 15.89 7.55 9.69
C PRO A 69 16.44 6.24 9.10
N GLY A 70 17.28 6.34 8.07
CA GLY A 70 17.89 5.18 7.40
C GLY A 70 17.07 4.62 6.24
N SER A 71 15.86 5.14 6.00
CA SER A 71 15.05 4.79 4.83
C SER A 71 15.67 5.34 3.54
N SER A 72 15.64 4.54 2.48
CA SER A 72 16.09 4.97 1.16
C SER A 72 15.18 6.08 0.60
N PRO A 73 15.73 7.07 -0.11
CA PRO A 73 14.91 8.11 -0.73
C PRO A 73 13.98 7.50 -1.80
N PRO A 74 12.80 8.12 -2.06
CA PRO A 74 11.91 7.71 -3.13
C PRO A 74 12.62 7.66 -4.48
N ILE A 75 12.33 6.63 -5.27
CA ILE A 75 12.96 6.39 -6.57
C ILE A 75 11.96 6.72 -7.67
N ALA A 76 12.37 7.50 -8.67
CA ALA A 76 11.54 7.78 -9.84
C ALA A 76 11.29 6.49 -10.65
N VAL A 77 10.05 6.28 -11.06
CA VAL A 77 9.62 5.11 -11.82
C VAL A 77 8.60 5.49 -12.88
N THR A 78 8.42 4.61 -13.86
CA THR A 78 7.31 4.65 -14.82
C THR A 78 6.49 3.39 -14.66
N VAL A 79 5.19 3.52 -14.44
CA VAL A 79 4.25 2.39 -14.31
C VAL A 79 3.09 2.60 -15.28
N GLY A 80 2.81 1.62 -16.13
CA GLY A 80 1.74 1.72 -17.13
C GLY A 80 1.88 2.89 -18.11
N GLY A 81 3.10 3.42 -18.30
CA GLY A 81 3.37 4.59 -19.14
C GLY A 81 3.32 5.94 -18.42
N HIS A 82 2.97 5.95 -17.13
CA HIS A 82 2.80 7.17 -16.34
C HIS A 82 3.98 7.39 -15.37
N PRO A 83 4.41 8.65 -15.17
CA PRO A 83 5.48 8.97 -14.23
C PRO A 83 5.02 8.78 -12.79
N GLY A 84 5.94 8.39 -11.93
CA GLY A 84 5.68 8.22 -10.51
C GLY A 84 6.93 8.09 -9.66
N LYS A 85 6.72 7.76 -8.39
CA LYS A 85 7.78 7.43 -7.43
C LYS A 85 7.43 6.12 -6.73
N LYS A 86 8.45 5.31 -6.44
CA LYS A 86 8.33 4.19 -5.52
C LYS A 86 8.99 4.51 -4.19
N VAL A 87 8.35 4.12 -3.10
CA VAL A 87 8.87 4.22 -1.73
C VAL A 87 8.95 2.82 -1.15
N GLU A 88 10.13 2.44 -0.67
CA GLU A 88 10.34 1.18 0.03
C GLU A 88 10.08 1.42 1.52
N LEU A 89 9.10 0.71 2.07
CA LEU A 89 8.72 0.76 3.48
C LEU A 89 8.97 -0.61 4.10
N SER A 90 9.29 -0.64 5.39
CA SER A 90 9.39 -1.91 6.12
C SER A 90 8.91 -1.73 7.55
N ILE A 91 8.24 -2.75 8.10
CA ILE A 91 8.06 -2.86 9.54
C ILE A 91 9.36 -3.43 10.12
N PRO A 92 10.04 -2.75 11.06
CA PRO A 92 11.19 -3.33 11.75
C PRO A 92 10.85 -4.69 12.38
N GLN A 93 11.77 -5.66 12.32
CA GLN A 93 11.49 -7.03 12.78
C GLN A 93 11.18 -7.13 14.29
N ASP A 94 11.70 -6.18 15.07
CA ASP A 94 11.53 -6.06 16.51
C ASP A 94 10.22 -5.38 16.93
N VAL A 95 9.48 -4.80 15.98
CA VAL A 95 8.14 -4.24 16.26
C VAL A 95 7.13 -5.37 16.40
N ASP A 96 6.61 -5.55 17.61
CA ASP A 96 5.50 -6.46 17.89
C ASP A 96 4.16 -5.82 17.47
N VAL A 97 3.71 -6.13 16.24
CA VAL A 97 2.48 -5.56 15.66
C VAL A 97 1.24 -5.85 16.52
N THR A 98 1.24 -6.92 17.30
CA THR A 98 0.11 -7.27 18.18
C THR A 98 -0.12 -6.27 19.31
N LYS A 99 0.85 -5.39 19.57
CA LYS A 99 0.79 -4.31 20.57
C LYS A 99 0.53 -2.94 19.97
N CYS A 100 0.39 -2.84 18.66
CA CYS A 100 0.06 -1.60 17.99
C CYS A 100 -1.41 -1.24 18.19
N ASP A 101 -1.75 0.00 17.89
CA ASP A 101 -3.13 0.46 17.91
C ASP A 101 -3.99 -0.40 16.96
N SER A 102 -5.24 -0.62 17.35
CA SER A 102 -6.20 -1.43 16.62
C SER A 102 -7.22 -0.57 15.87
N ASP A 103 -7.64 -1.06 14.71
CA ASP A 103 -8.76 -0.52 13.92
C ASP A 103 -10.14 -0.91 14.47
N GLY A 104 -10.19 -1.59 15.62
CA GLY A 104 -11.39 -2.14 16.23
C GLY A 104 -11.61 -3.63 15.96
N SER A 105 -10.86 -4.22 15.02
CA SER A 105 -10.89 -5.65 14.72
C SER A 105 -9.54 -6.32 15.01
N PHE A 106 -8.44 -5.72 14.54
CA PHE A 106 -7.09 -6.29 14.68
C PHE A 106 -6.06 -5.20 15.03
N ALA A 107 -4.96 -5.59 15.67
CA ALA A 107 -3.82 -4.71 15.87
C ALA A 107 -3.00 -4.64 14.59
N ILE A 108 -2.65 -3.42 14.16
CA ILE A 108 -2.01 -3.17 12.85
C ILE A 108 -0.95 -2.07 12.96
N PHE A 109 0.01 -2.09 12.04
CA PHE A 109 0.93 -0.97 11.85
C PHE A 109 0.32 0.00 10.83
N GLY A 110 -0.16 1.16 11.30
CA GLY A 110 -0.85 2.13 10.47
C GLY A 110 0.11 2.99 9.65
N ARG A 111 -0.02 2.98 8.33
CA ARG A 111 0.75 3.86 7.44
C ARG A 111 -0.04 5.08 6.99
N TRP A 112 -1.23 4.87 6.44
CA TRP A 112 -2.01 5.96 5.85
C TRP A 112 -3.49 5.83 6.15
N LEU A 113 -4.20 6.94 5.96
CA LEU A 113 -5.64 7.04 6.01
C LEU A 113 -6.20 6.96 4.59
N GLY A 114 -7.10 6.00 4.36
CA GLY A 114 -7.84 5.88 3.09
C GLY A 114 -8.82 7.02 2.87
N ALA A 115 -9.03 7.42 1.61
CA ALA A 115 -10.04 8.42 1.26
C ALA A 115 -11.46 7.92 1.59
N GLY A 116 -12.29 8.80 2.18
CA GLY A 116 -13.66 8.47 2.60
C GLY A 116 -13.75 7.57 3.84
N GLN A 117 -12.63 7.29 4.51
CA GLN A 117 -12.58 6.47 5.71
C GLN A 117 -12.36 7.36 6.94
N SER A 118 -13.19 7.20 7.97
CA SER A 118 -13.04 7.97 9.22
C SER A 118 -12.08 7.31 10.21
N TYR A 119 -12.04 5.97 10.24
CA TYR A 119 -11.12 5.16 11.03
C TYR A 119 -11.02 3.78 10.36
N GLY A 120 -9.81 3.28 10.05
CA GLY A 120 -9.60 1.85 9.79
C GLY A 120 -9.07 1.41 8.41
N ALA A 121 -9.04 2.24 7.37
CA ALA A 121 -8.29 1.88 6.14
C ALA A 121 -6.80 2.19 6.29
N ALA A 122 -6.18 1.69 7.36
CA ALA A 122 -4.74 1.56 7.43
C ALA A 122 -4.37 0.32 6.60
N PRO A 123 -3.37 0.39 5.72
CA PRO A 123 -2.97 -0.78 4.97
C PRO A 123 -2.61 -1.92 5.90
N TRP A 124 -3.02 -3.10 5.50
CA TRP A 124 -2.84 -4.36 6.17
C TRP A 124 -1.36 -4.73 6.28
N THR A 125 -0.69 -4.10 7.24
CA THR A 125 0.72 -4.30 7.53
C THR A 125 0.78 -5.11 8.83
N TYR A 126 0.70 -6.44 8.67
CA TYR A 126 0.48 -7.38 9.78
C TYR A 126 1.76 -8.08 10.27
N GLY A 127 2.79 -8.11 9.44
CA GLY A 127 3.97 -8.94 9.70
C GLY A 127 5.15 -8.15 10.22
N ASN A 128 5.76 -8.63 11.30
CA ASN A 128 7.12 -8.24 11.66
C ASN A 128 8.05 -8.46 10.46
N GLY A 129 8.82 -7.44 10.07
CA GLY A 129 9.69 -7.52 8.91
C GLY A 129 8.96 -7.47 7.56
N GLN A 130 7.66 -7.20 7.51
CA GLN A 130 6.95 -7.00 6.25
C GLN A 130 7.61 -5.88 5.45
N HIS A 131 7.85 -6.14 4.17
CA HIS A 131 8.36 -5.18 3.21
C HIS A 131 7.23 -4.75 2.29
N ASN A 132 7.09 -3.44 2.09
CA ASN A 132 6.14 -2.84 1.17
C ASN A 132 6.89 -1.99 0.15
N THR A 133 6.50 -2.09 -1.12
CA THR A 133 6.88 -1.13 -2.15
C THR A 133 5.61 -0.38 -2.56
N VAL A 134 5.58 0.92 -2.23
CA VAL A 134 4.44 1.79 -2.54
C VAL A 134 4.75 2.57 -3.82
N TYR A 135 4.01 2.28 -4.89
CA TYR A 135 4.07 3.01 -6.15
C TYR A 135 3.04 4.13 -6.14
N ILE A 136 3.50 5.37 -6.32
CA ILE A 136 2.69 6.58 -6.32
C ILE A 136 2.81 7.19 -7.71
N ILE A 137 1.71 7.18 -8.45
CA ILE A 137 1.71 7.36 -9.91
C ILE A 137 0.81 8.54 -10.26
N ASP A 138 1.28 9.43 -11.15
CA ASP A 138 0.47 10.50 -11.70
C ASP A 138 -0.21 10.04 -12.99
N VAL A 139 -1.51 9.77 -12.90
CA VAL A 139 -2.35 9.40 -14.03
C VAL A 139 -3.21 10.60 -14.41
N ASP A 140 -2.78 11.33 -15.44
CA ASP A 140 -3.48 12.49 -15.99
C ASP A 140 -3.83 13.56 -14.95
N GLY A 141 -2.90 13.86 -14.03
CA GLY A 141 -3.07 14.83 -12.95
C GLY A 141 -3.75 14.24 -11.69
N THR A 142 -4.05 12.94 -11.69
CA THR A 142 -4.66 12.23 -10.56
C THR A 142 -3.68 11.23 -9.96
N ARG A 143 -3.38 11.39 -8.67
CA ARG A 143 -2.54 10.46 -7.92
C ARG A 143 -3.23 9.10 -7.73
N GLN A 144 -2.63 8.05 -8.28
CA GLN A 144 -2.96 6.65 -8.01
C GLN A 144 -1.89 6.04 -7.09
N VAL A 145 -2.30 5.13 -6.20
CA VAL A 145 -1.39 4.44 -5.29
C VAL A 145 -1.59 2.94 -5.41
N ILE A 146 -0.48 2.22 -5.54
CA ILE A 146 -0.44 0.76 -5.58
C ILE A 146 0.56 0.32 -4.52
N ASP A 147 0.10 -0.50 -3.59
CA ASP A 147 0.94 -1.13 -2.57
C ASP A 147 1.20 -2.57 -2.99
N SER A 148 2.47 -2.95 -3.06
CA SER A 148 2.85 -4.35 -3.10
C SER A 148 3.60 -4.70 -1.82
N MET A 149 3.40 -5.89 -1.29
CA MET A 149 4.12 -6.32 -0.10
C MET A 149 4.50 -7.78 -0.15
N TYR A 150 5.53 -8.11 0.64
CA TYR A 150 5.87 -9.49 0.95
C TYR A 150 6.39 -9.63 2.39
N LEU A 151 6.17 -10.81 2.97
CA LEU A 151 6.70 -11.18 4.29
C LEU A 151 8.13 -11.73 4.19
N PRO A 152 8.91 -11.69 5.30
CA PRO A 152 10.16 -12.41 5.39
C PRO A 152 9.99 -13.90 5.05
N GLY A 153 10.90 -14.44 4.25
CA GLY A 153 10.85 -15.84 3.80
C GLY A 153 10.08 -16.06 2.49
N THR A 154 9.43 -15.04 1.94
CA THR A 154 8.84 -15.11 0.59
C THR A 154 9.92 -15.42 -0.44
N SER A 155 9.66 -16.39 -1.32
CA SER A 155 10.66 -16.88 -2.27
C SER A 155 11.06 -15.81 -3.30
N THR A 156 12.26 -15.92 -3.85
CA THR A 156 12.69 -15.03 -4.95
C THR A 156 11.82 -15.20 -6.20
N ALA A 157 11.32 -16.42 -6.45
CA ALA A 157 10.44 -16.69 -7.58
C ALA A 157 9.09 -15.96 -7.43
N ASP A 158 8.47 -16.02 -6.24
CA ASP A 158 7.19 -15.34 -6.01
C ASP A 158 7.34 -13.81 -6.04
N ARG A 159 8.46 -13.28 -5.53
CA ARG A 159 8.76 -11.84 -5.65
C ARG A 159 8.96 -11.42 -7.10
N ALA A 160 9.61 -12.24 -7.93
CA ALA A 160 9.73 -11.97 -9.35
C ALA A 160 8.36 -12.01 -10.07
N GLU A 161 7.45 -12.90 -9.68
CA GLU A 161 6.07 -12.89 -10.18
C GLU A 161 5.32 -11.61 -9.78
N LEU A 162 5.47 -11.13 -8.55
CA LEU A 162 4.90 -9.85 -8.09
C LEU A 162 5.43 -8.68 -8.91
N ASP A 163 6.75 -8.64 -9.16
CA ASP A 163 7.37 -7.62 -10.02
C ASP A 163 6.81 -7.65 -11.44
N GLN A 164 6.57 -8.85 -12.00
CA GLN A 164 5.92 -9.00 -13.31
C GLN A 164 4.50 -8.47 -13.32
N ILE A 165 3.73 -8.67 -12.25
CA ILE A 165 2.39 -8.12 -12.12
C ILE A 165 2.45 -6.59 -12.10
N VAL A 166 3.34 -5.99 -11.31
CA VAL A 166 3.53 -4.53 -11.29
C VAL A 166 3.90 -4.01 -12.69
N ALA A 167 4.82 -4.67 -13.37
CA ALA A 167 5.25 -4.29 -14.72
C ALA A 167 4.12 -4.42 -15.78
N SER A 168 3.12 -5.25 -15.51
CA SER A 168 1.97 -5.47 -16.41
C SER A 168 0.84 -4.45 -16.25
N ILE A 169 0.88 -3.61 -15.21
CA ILE A 169 -0.17 -2.63 -14.91
C ILE A 169 -0.35 -1.67 -16.08
N ARG A 170 -1.62 -1.40 -16.40
CA ARG A 170 -2.05 -0.40 -17.36
C ARG A 170 -3.17 0.44 -16.74
N PHE A 171 -3.20 1.71 -17.11
CA PHE A 171 -4.28 2.63 -16.74
C PHE A 171 -5.18 2.84 -17.95
N GLU A 172 -6.47 2.65 -17.75
CA GLU A 172 -7.49 2.89 -18.77
C GLU A 172 -8.35 4.08 -18.35
N SER A 173 -8.53 5.04 -19.26
CA SER A 173 -9.50 6.11 -19.05
C SER A 173 -10.89 5.51 -19.05
N ARG A 174 -11.67 5.75 -17.99
CA ARG A 174 -13.09 5.39 -18.01
C ARG A 174 -13.78 6.28 -19.05
N PRO A 175 -14.45 5.73 -20.08
CA PRO A 175 -15.27 6.54 -20.97
C PRO A 175 -16.32 7.27 -20.12
N ALA A 176 -16.59 8.54 -20.44
CA ALA A 176 -17.69 9.27 -19.82
C ALA A 176 -18.96 8.42 -19.94
N SER A 177 -19.67 8.22 -18.83
CA SER A 177 -20.98 7.56 -18.89
C SER A 177 -21.89 8.41 -19.78
N PRO A 178 -22.63 7.81 -20.74
CA PRO A 178 -23.57 8.57 -21.54
C PRO A 178 -24.53 9.29 -20.59
N SER A 179 -24.71 10.60 -20.79
CA SER A 179 -25.71 11.35 -20.03
C SER A 179 -27.07 10.70 -20.24
N PRO A 180 -27.91 10.56 -19.19
CA PRO A 180 -29.27 10.10 -19.38
C PRO A 180 -29.97 11.06 -20.36
N SER A 181 -30.55 10.50 -21.43
CA SER A 181 -31.40 11.26 -22.34
C SER A 181 -32.54 11.93 -21.55
N PRO A 182 -32.94 13.16 -21.91
CA PRO A 182 -34.02 13.89 -21.24
C PRO A 182 -35.37 13.17 -21.33
#